data_AF-A0A3M6U9K5-F1
#
_entry.id   AF-A0A3M6U9K5-F1
#
_cell.length_a   1.000
_cell.length_b   1.000
_cell.length_c   1.000
_cell.angle_alpha   90.00
_cell.angle_beta   90.00
_cell.angle_gamma   90.00
#
_symmetry.space_group_name_H-M   'P 1'
#
loop_
_entity.id
_entity.type
_entity.pdbx_description
1 polymer ?
#
loop_
_entity_poly.entity_id
_entity_poly.type
_entity_poly.pdbx_seq_one_letter_code
_entity_poly.pdbx_strand_id
1 'polypeptide(L)'
;MYATYQVEFGQDISQPTHSNSTMDENVYRKVSPTQATATEKPTNNSSPKPFVYLTQTEQCLPSNFASSSEIGDPETCNCDAIVLSFRTKCQMQKSTHITYLFYPNTGWGTGRNVLYFAAVMRSPKYRYYIFMDDDVVLHFHSFAPLQMKSLPPFRVFENWLLDYEPAVGVVNYKWHHLGIWTNDLRKKICDKTDSPLVIPII
;
A
#
# COMPACT_ATOMS: atom_id res chain seq x y z
N MET A 1 -14.05 -20.55 -10.80
CA MET A 1 -12.96 -20.75 -11.78
C MET A 1 -12.16 -19.45 -11.79
N TYR A 2 -10.89 -19.49 -11.38
CA TYR A 2 -10.14 -18.36 -10.83
C TYR A 2 -9.18 -17.72 -11.84
N ALA A 3 -9.00 -16.40 -11.75
CA ALA A 3 -8.03 -15.60 -12.50
C ALA A 3 -7.14 -14.78 -11.53
N THR A 4 -5.86 -14.67 -11.86
CA THR A 4 -4.77 -14.14 -11.01
C THR A 4 -3.85 -13.23 -11.84
N TYR A 5 -3.23 -12.25 -11.20
CA TYR A 5 -2.37 -11.22 -11.82
C TYR A 5 -0.91 -11.40 -11.42
N GLN A 6 0.01 -11.07 -12.34
CA GLN A 6 1.45 -11.34 -12.26
C GLN A 6 2.25 -10.12 -11.78
N VAL A 7 3.16 -10.35 -10.83
CA VAL A 7 4.28 -9.47 -10.45
C VAL A 7 5.42 -10.38 -9.94
N GLU A 8 6.67 -10.10 -10.30
CA GLU A 8 7.93 -10.74 -9.84
C GLU A 8 8.59 -9.80 -8.80
N PHE A 9 9.18 -10.22 -7.66
CA PHE A 9 10.50 -10.86 -7.52
C PHE A 9 10.75 -11.52 -6.12
N GLY A 10 11.69 -12.49 -6.08
CA GLY A 10 12.74 -12.72 -5.06
C GLY A 10 12.44 -13.08 -3.58
N GLN A 11 12.55 -14.36 -3.22
CA GLN A 11 12.43 -14.91 -1.84
C GLN A 11 13.73 -14.86 -1.00
N ASP A 12 13.63 -14.58 0.32
CA ASP A 12 13.75 -15.60 1.39
C ASP A 12 13.68 -14.98 2.81
N ILE A 13 12.76 -15.47 3.66
CA ILE A 13 12.76 -15.24 5.12
C ILE A 13 12.39 -16.55 5.83
N SER A 14 13.26 -16.99 6.73
CA SER A 14 13.03 -18.09 7.68
C SER A 14 12.48 -17.57 9.03
N GLN A 15 11.58 -18.36 9.64
CA GLN A 15 10.79 -18.01 10.83
C GLN A 15 11.56 -18.12 12.17
N PRO A 16 11.15 -17.37 13.22
CA PRO A 16 11.72 -17.47 14.57
C PRO A 16 10.89 -18.33 15.55
N THR A 17 11.58 -18.89 16.54
CA THR A 17 11.05 -19.71 17.65
C THR A 17 10.60 -18.89 18.87
N HIS A 18 9.57 -19.39 19.56
CA HIS A 18 8.88 -18.85 20.73
C HIS A 18 9.74 -18.65 22.00
N SER A 19 9.48 -17.56 22.73
CA SER A 19 9.48 -17.54 24.21
C SER A 19 8.64 -16.38 24.75
N ASN A 20 7.72 -16.68 25.67
CA ASN A 20 6.88 -15.73 26.41
C ASN A 20 7.70 -14.90 27.42
N SER A 21 7.51 -13.58 27.46
CA SER A 21 7.75 -12.76 28.65
C SER A 21 6.97 -11.45 28.54
N THR A 22 6.05 -11.26 29.49
CA THR A 22 5.67 -10.02 30.19
C THR A 22 5.87 -8.68 29.44
N MET A 23 4.74 -8.00 29.19
CA MET A 23 4.61 -6.66 28.62
C MET A 23 5.50 -5.63 29.35
N ASP A 24 6.63 -5.30 28.74
CA ASP A 24 7.49 -4.19 29.18
C ASP A 24 6.98 -2.86 28.59
N GLU A 25 6.46 -2.02 29.46
CA GLU A 25 6.01 -0.63 29.27
C GLU A 25 7.13 0.33 28.78
N ASN A 26 8.32 -0.21 28.49
CA ASN A 26 9.51 0.51 28.02
C ASN A 26 9.72 0.49 26.50
N VAL A 27 8.92 -0.25 25.73
CA VAL A 27 9.00 -0.23 24.25
C VAL A 27 8.33 1.03 23.67
N TYR A 28 7.37 1.62 24.39
CA TYR A 28 6.58 2.78 23.95
C TYR A 28 7.37 4.11 23.91
N ARG A 29 8.52 4.21 24.59
CA ARG A 29 9.30 5.47 24.71
C ARG A 29 10.48 5.61 23.74
N LYS A 30 10.82 4.58 22.96
CA LYS A 30 11.96 4.64 22.01
C LYS A 30 11.58 5.02 20.57
N VAL A 31 10.30 5.21 20.26
CA VAL A 31 9.85 5.76 18.98
C VAL A 31 9.38 7.20 19.20
N SER A 32 10.31 8.06 19.60
CA SER A 32 10.13 9.50 19.50
C SER A 32 11.00 9.97 18.34
N PRO A 33 10.43 10.33 17.18
CA PRO A 33 11.19 10.95 16.11
C PRO A 33 11.49 12.39 16.54
N THR A 34 12.59 12.58 17.27
CA THR A 34 13.20 13.89 17.43
C THR A 34 13.71 14.29 16.04
N GLN A 35 13.11 15.36 15.50
CA GLN A 35 13.38 16.00 14.21
C GLN A 35 12.93 15.25 12.94
N ALA A 36 11.61 15.18 12.74
CA ALA A 36 11.03 15.40 11.42
C ALA A 36 10.34 16.77 11.42
N THR A 37 11.02 17.80 10.93
CA THR A 37 10.43 19.13 10.80
C THR A 37 9.50 19.13 9.58
N ALA A 38 8.21 18.86 9.83
CA ALA A 38 7.15 19.13 8.86
C ALA A 38 6.68 20.57 9.05
N THR A 39 7.34 21.51 8.36
CA THR A 39 6.79 22.86 8.18
C THR A 39 6.13 22.89 6.81
N GLU A 40 4.80 22.82 6.79
CA GLU A 40 3.88 23.62 5.95
C GLU A 40 2.44 23.10 6.10
N LYS A 41 1.54 24.03 6.37
CA LYS A 41 0.08 23.81 6.47
C LYS A 41 -0.45 23.54 5.06
N PRO A 42 -1.16 22.42 4.80
CA PRO A 42 -1.73 22.17 3.48
C PRO A 42 -2.75 23.24 3.14
N THR A 43 -2.63 23.83 1.95
CA THR A 43 -3.57 24.81 1.41
C THR A 43 -4.92 24.13 1.19
N ASN A 44 -5.91 24.52 2.00
CA ASN A 44 -7.29 24.08 1.92
C ASN A 44 -7.90 24.45 0.56
N ASN A 45 -8.25 23.46 -0.27
CA ASN A 45 -9.30 23.52 -1.32
C ASN A 45 -9.44 22.21 -2.11
N SER A 46 -8.59 21.20 -1.89
CA SER A 46 -8.78 19.86 -2.45
C SER A 46 -9.75 19.07 -1.56
N SER A 47 -10.74 18.41 -2.19
CA SER A 47 -11.60 17.43 -1.52
C SER A 47 -10.73 16.35 -0.85
N PRO A 48 -11.13 15.83 0.33
CA PRO A 48 -10.38 14.75 0.99
C PRO A 48 -10.14 13.58 0.04
N LYS A 49 -8.86 13.23 -0.17
CA LYS A 49 -8.50 12.08 -0.98
C LYS A 49 -8.77 10.78 -0.21
N PRO A 50 -9.49 9.80 -0.78
CA PRO A 50 -9.84 8.56 -0.09
C PRO A 50 -8.66 7.59 0.06
N PHE A 51 -7.62 7.69 -0.76
CA PHE A 51 -6.51 6.73 -0.80
C PHE A 51 -5.19 7.31 -0.33
N VAL A 52 -4.39 6.50 0.38
CA VAL A 52 -2.96 6.72 0.56
C VAL A 52 -2.17 5.46 0.18
N TYR A 53 -1.23 5.62 -0.74
CA TYR A 53 -0.25 4.59 -1.09
C TYR A 53 0.96 4.68 -0.18
N LEU A 54 1.38 3.54 0.36
CA LEU A 54 2.47 3.41 1.32
C LEU A 54 3.50 2.44 0.74
N THR A 55 4.66 2.96 0.38
CA THR A 55 5.71 2.16 -0.25
C THR A 55 7.07 2.46 0.34
N GLN A 56 7.90 1.44 0.45
CA GLN A 56 9.30 1.54 0.84
C GLN A 56 10.15 1.26 -0.38
N THR A 57 11.14 2.12 -0.66
CA THR A 57 11.98 2.03 -1.87
C THR A 57 13.44 2.27 -1.53
N GLU A 58 14.36 1.88 -2.40
CA GLU A 58 15.79 2.15 -2.16
C GLU A 58 16.08 3.66 -2.12
N GLN A 59 15.45 4.43 -3.01
CA GLN A 59 15.73 5.86 -3.15
C GLN A 59 14.49 6.71 -3.37
N CYS A 60 13.87 6.68 -4.54
CA CYS A 60 12.68 7.47 -4.87
C CYS A 60 11.55 6.54 -5.31
N LEU A 61 10.36 7.10 -5.54
CA LEU A 61 9.28 6.33 -6.14
C LEU A 61 9.72 5.88 -7.53
N PRO A 62 9.66 4.58 -7.84
CA PRO A 62 10.01 4.05 -9.16
C PRO A 62 9.25 4.76 -10.29
N SER A 63 9.92 4.91 -11.44
CA SER A 63 9.39 5.69 -12.57
C SER A 63 8.08 5.14 -13.12
N ASN A 64 7.85 3.82 -13.04
CA ASN A 64 6.60 3.17 -13.39
C ASN A 64 5.43 3.62 -12.51
N PHE A 65 5.66 4.05 -11.26
CA PHE A 65 4.60 4.62 -10.42
C PHE A 65 4.58 6.14 -10.47
N ALA A 66 5.75 6.77 -10.60
CA ALA A 66 5.90 8.22 -10.63
C ALA A 66 5.45 8.86 -11.95
N SER A 67 5.06 8.07 -12.96
CA SER A 67 4.51 8.58 -14.22
C SER A 67 3.12 9.18 -14.03
N SER A 68 2.74 10.09 -14.91
CA SER A 68 1.40 10.67 -14.94
C SER A 68 0.30 9.68 -15.35
N SER A 69 0.66 8.52 -15.89
CA SER A 69 -0.31 7.47 -16.19
C SER A 69 -0.70 6.64 -14.97
N GLU A 70 0.04 6.77 -13.86
CA GLU A 70 -0.13 5.94 -12.67
C GLU A 70 -0.36 6.80 -11.41
N ILE A 71 0.49 6.67 -10.38
CA ILE A 71 0.34 7.38 -9.10
C ILE A 71 0.88 8.82 -9.21
N GLY A 72 1.80 9.08 -10.15
CA GLY A 72 2.55 10.33 -10.25
C GLY A 72 1.75 11.57 -10.64
N ASP A 73 0.53 11.42 -11.14
CA ASP A 73 -0.30 12.55 -11.58
C ASP A 73 -1.02 13.23 -10.41
N PRO A 74 -0.68 14.49 -10.05
CA PRO A 74 -1.34 15.19 -8.96
C PRO A 74 -2.78 15.63 -9.29
N GLU A 75 -3.15 15.73 -10.57
CA GLU A 75 -4.47 16.19 -11.01
C GLU A 75 -5.47 15.04 -11.09
N THR A 76 -5.03 13.88 -11.60
CA THR A 76 -5.92 12.72 -11.77
C THR A 76 -5.84 11.72 -10.61
N CYS A 77 -4.77 11.72 -9.80
CA CYS A 77 -4.72 10.83 -8.64
C CYS A 77 -5.63 11.35 -7.52
N ASN A 78 -6.69 10.60 -7.26
CA ASN A 78 -7.51 10.75 -6.06
C ASN A 78 -6.81 10.15 -4.80
N CYS A 79 -5.48 10.23 -4.76
CA CYS A 79 -4.64 9.59 -3.77
C CYS A 79 -3.51 10.52 -3.29
N ASP A 80 -2.98 10.22 -2.11
CA ASP A 80 -1.64 10.63 -1.73
C ASP A 80 -0.69 9.43 -1.73
N ALA A 81 0.61 9.68 -1.77
CA ALA A 81 1.63 8.66 -1.58
C ALA A 81 2.63 9.08 -0.51
N ILE A 82 3.00 8.13 0.36
CA ILE A 82 4.11 8.26 1.31
C ILE A 82 5.15 7.22 0.93
N VAL A 83 6.34 7.71 0.61
CA VAL A 83 7.45 6.92 0.08
C VAL A 83 8.57 6.94 1.12
N LEU A 84 8.93 5.78 1.65
CA LEU A 84 10.02 5.64 2.61
C LEU A 84 11.29 5.14 1.91
N SER A 85 12.28 6.02 1.80
CA SER A 85 13.59 5.64 1.29
C SER A 85 14.45 5.02 2.40
N PHE A 86 14.95 3.79 2.20
CA PHE A 86 15.75 3.08 3.22
C PHE A 86 17.26 3.00 2.94
N ARG A 87 17.69 3.34 1.72
CA ARG A 87 19.09 3.26 1.31
C ARG A 87 19.68 4.64 1.03
N THR A 88 19.03 5.36 0.13
CA THR A 88 19.46 6.69 -0.34
C THR A 88 18.33 7.68 -0.17
N LYS A 89 18.60 8.87 0.35
CA LYS A 89 17.58 9.92 0.46
C LYS A 89 17.10 10.34 -0.93
N CYS A 90 15.78 10.35 -1.16
CA CYS A 90 15.22 10.91 -2.39
C CYS A 90 15.51 12.41 -2.50
N GLN A 91 15.98 12.86 -3.66
CA GLN A 91 16.27 14.28 -3.96
C GLN A 91 15.30 14.86 -5.00
N MET A 92 14.25 14.12 -5.38
CA MET A 92 13.25 14.64 -6.31
C MET A 92 12.52 15.84 -5.73
N GLN A 93 12.07 16.74 -6.62
CA GLN A 93 11.24 17.85 -6.21
C GLN A 93 9.97 17.35 -5.51
N LYS A 94 9.53 18.11 -4.51
CA LYS A 94 8.32 17.81 -3.76
C LYS A 94 7.13 17.87 -4.72
N SER A 95 6.38 16.76 -4.79
CA SER A 95 5.03 16.77 -5.37
C SER A 95 4.02 17.20 -4.30
N THR A 96 2.90 17.76 -4.71
CA THR A 96 1.81 18.15 -3.79
C THR A 96 1.15 16.95 -3.11
N HIS A 97 1.17 15.77 -3.74
CA HIS A 97 0.55 14.56 -3.20
C HIS A 97 1.52 13.42 -2.88
N ILE A 98 2.81 13.56 -3.18
CA ILE A 98 3.83 12.54 -2.87
C ILE A 98 4.78 13.10 -1.82
N THR A 99 4.90 12.39 -0.70
CA THR A 99 5.80 12.73 0.40
C THR A 99 6.90 11.71 0.52
N TYR A 100 8.15 12.19 0.47
CA TYR A 100 9.33 11.37 0.68
C TYR A 100 9.81 11.46 2.13
N LEU A 101 9.94 10.30 2.77
CA LEU A 101 10.57 10.10 4.07
C LEU A 101 11.92 9.41 3.84
N PHE A 102 12.88 9.64 4.74
CA PHE A 102 14.15 8.94 4.71
C PHE A 102 14.41 8.31 6.08
N TYR A 103 14.53 6.99 6.11
CA TYR A 103 14.86 6.26 7.33
C TYR A 103 15.84 5.13 7.00
N PRO A 104 17.16 5.38 7.07
CA PRO A 104 18.16 4.46 6.58
C PRO A 104 18.22 3.16 7.39
N ASN A 105 18.70 2.08 6.77
CA ASN A 105 18.90 0.77 7.41
C ASN A 105 17.62 0.15 8.00
N THR A 106 16.47 0.44 7.38
CA THR A 106 15.16 0.00 7.83
C THR A 106 14.74 -1.30 7.14
N GLY A 107 14.46 -2.33 7.94
CA GLY A 107 13.87 -3.58 7.44
C GLY A 107 12.37 -3.45 7.10
N TRP A 108 11.83 -4.44 6.38
CA TRP A 108 10.47 -4.40 5.83
C TRP A 108 9.37 -4.12 6.88
N GLY A 109 9.37 -4.87 8.00
CA GLY A 109 8.36 -4.69 9.05
C GLY A 109 8.43 -3.32 9.72
N THR A 110 9.65 -2.87 10.03
CA THR A 110 9.87 -1.54 10.64
C THR A 110 9.45 -0.43 9.69
N GLY A 111 9.76 -0.54 8.39
CA GLY A 111 9.39 0.48 7.41
C GLY A 111 7.89 0.56 7.18
N ARG A 112 7.19 -0.58 7.14
CA ARG A 112 5.71 -0.62 7.10
C ARG A 112 5.08 0.06 8.32
N ASN A 113 5.63 -0.13 9.52
CA ASN A 113 5.17 0.59 10.71
C ASN A 113 5.41 2.09 10.61
N VAL A 114 6.60 2.53 10.15
CA VAL A 114 6.91 3.95 9.94
C VAL A 114 5.93 4.59 8.96
N LEU A 115 5.67 3.93 7.83
CA LEU A 115 4.70 4.37 6.83
C LEU A 115 3.27 4.45 7.41
N TYR A 116 2.84 3.42 8.14
CA TYR A 116 1.54 3.40 8.81
C TYR A 116 1.38 4.60 9.74
N PHE A 117 2.34 4.81 10.66
CA PHE A 117 2.28 5.91 11.61
C PHE A 117 2.31 7.27 10.91
N ALA A 118 3.15 7.43 9.88
CA ALA A 118 3.17 8.65 9.07
C ALA A 118 1.80 8.93 8.42
N ALA A 119 1.10 7.90 7.94
CA ALA A 119 -0.21 8.04 7.30
C ALA A 119 -1.31 8.36 8.31
N VAL A 120 -1.39 7.61 9.42
CA VAL A 120 -2.44 7.82 10.43
C VAL A 120 -2.26 9.11 11.22
N MET A 121 -1.11 9.78 11.16
CA MET A 121 -0.94 11.13 11.71
C MET A 121 -1.53 12.23 10.81
N ARG A 122 -1.85 11.95 9.54
CA ARG A 122 -2.42 12.95 8.63
C ARG A 122 -3.88 13.26 8.94
N SER A 123 -4.33 14.42 8.47
CA SER A 123 -5.72 14.86 8.51
C SER A 123 -6.05 15.59 7.20
N PRO A 124 -7.21 15.34 6.56
CA PRO A 124 -8.23 14.35 6.94
C PRO A 124 -7.72 12.90 6.87
N LYS A 125 -8.44 11.95 7.48
CA LYS A 125 -8.10 10.54 7.40
C LYS A 125 -8.45 9.99 6.03
N TYR A 126 -7.61 9.07 5.55
CA TYR A 126 -7.89 8.28 4.35
C TYR A 126 -8.88 7.16 4.67
N ARG A 127 -9.66 6.78 3.66
CA ARG A 127 -10.52 5.60 3.72
C ARG A 127 -9.71 4.32 3.56
N TYR A 128 -8.70 4.36 2.69
CA TYR A 128 -7.88 3.22 2.33
C TYR A 128 -6.39 3.51 2.48
N TYR A 129 -5.71 2.63 3.22
CA TYR A 129 -4.25 2.62 3.42
C TYR A 129 -3.67 1.46 2.63
N ILE A 130 -3.10 1.74 1.46
CA ILE A 130 -2.70 0.73 0.48
C ILE A 130 -1.19 0.53 0.59
N PHE A 131 -0.78 -0.58 1.18
CA PHE A 131 0.64 -0.97 1.20
C PHE A 131 1.03 -1.66 -0.10
N MET A 132 2.14 -1.22 -0.67
CA MET A 132 2.69 -1.77 -1.92
C MET A 132 4.22 -1.83 -1.84
N ASP A 133 4.79 -2.88 -2.45
CA ASP A 133 6.22 -2.94 -2.69
C ASP A 133 6.57 -2.08 -3.91
N ASP A 134 7.84 -1.75 -4.10
CA ASP A 134 8.29 -0.81 -5.14
C ASP A 134 8.49 -1.48 -6.52
N ASP A 135 8.28 -2.78 -6.59
CA ASP A 135 8.34 -3.59 -7.82
C ASP A 135 6.96 -4.09 -8.26
N VAL A 136 5.86 -3.65 -7.62
CA VAL A 136 4.52 -4.14 -7.98
C VAL A 136 4.03 -3.63 -9.33
N VAL A 137 3.40 -4.49 -10.12
CA VAL A 137 2.77 -4.09 -11.38
C VAL A 137 1.34 -4.62 -11.46
N LEU A 138 0.39 -3.71 -11.54
CA LEU A 138 -1.00 -4.10 -11.81
C LEU A 138 -1.18 -4.25 -13.31
N HIS A 139 -1.71 -5.39 -13.72
CA HIS A 139 -2.07 -5.66 -15.11
C HIS A 139 -3.57 -5.91 -15.22
N PHE A 140 -4.08 -5.98 -16.45
CA PHE A 140 -5.42 -6.49 -16.75
C PHE A 140 -5.37 -7.98 -17.11
N HIS A 141 -6.40 -8.73 -16.70
CA HIS A 141 -6.52 -10.13 -17.04
C HIS A 141 -7.01 -10.19 -18.48
N SER A 142 -6.77 -11.30 -19.17
CA SER A 142 -7.25 -11.48 -20.54
C SER A 142 -8.76 -11.24 -20.65
N PHE A 143 -9.51 -11.72 -19.65
CA PHE A 143 -10.96 -11.56 -19.52
C PHE A 143 -11.42 -10.12 -19.26
N ALA A 144 -10.57 -9.19 -18.80
CA ALA A 144 -11.04 -7.84 -18.48
C ALA A 144 -11.74 -7.16 -19.67
N PRO A 145 -12.96 -6.61 -19.47
CA PRO A 145 -13.74 -6.07 -20.56
C PRO A 145 -13.06 -4.82 -21.11
N LEU A 146 -13.24 -4.54 -22.41
CA LEU A 146 -12.59 -3.40 -23.06
C LEU A 146 -12.91 -2.06 -22.36
N GLN A 147 -14.13 -1.93 -21.83
CA GLN A 147 -14.53 -0.76 -21.05
C GLN A 147 -13.70 -0.59 -19.78
N MET A 148 -13.38 -1.67 -19.05
CA MET A 148 -12.52 -1.61 -17.87
C MET A 148 -11.09 -1.22 -18.25
N LYS A 149 -10.58 -1.74 -19.38
CA LYS A 149 -9.25 -1.43 -19.92
C LYS A 149 -9.11 0.00 -20.44
N SER A 150 -10.18 0.80 -20.44
CA SER A 150 -10.12 2.21 -20.84
C SER A 150 -9.42 3.11 -19.81
N LEU A 151 -9.26 2.62 -18.57
CA LEU A 151 -8.55 3.30 -17.50
C LEU A 151 -7.27 2.53 -17.12
N PRO A 152 -6.25 3.22 -16.55
CA PRO A 152 -5.10 2.55 -15.97
C PRO A 152 -5.49 1.56 -14.86
N PRO A 153 -4.76 0.44 -14.68
CA PRO A 153 -5.07 -0.58 -13.70
C PRO A 153 -5.28 -0.06 -12.27
N PHE A 154 -4.46 0.90 -11.82
CA PHE A 154 -4.61 1.50 -10.49
C PHE A 154 -5.92 2.29 -10.34
N ARG A 155 -6.37 2.98 -11.39
CA ARG A 155 -7.66 3.70 -11.37
C ARG A 155 -8.83 2.74 -11.29
N VAL A 156 -8.77 1.63 -12.01
CA VAL A 156 -9.77 0.57 -11.92
C VAL A 156 -9.81 -0.04 -10.53
N PHE A 157 -8.64 -0.31 -9.94
CA PHE A 157 -8.53 -0.86 -8.59
C PHE A 157 -9.12 0.10 -7.54
N GLU A 158 -8.83 1.38 -7.63
CA GLU A 158 -9.41 2.42 -6.77
C GLU A 158 -10.93 2.51 -6.91
N ASN A 159 -11.45 2.53 -8.15
CA ASN A 159 -12.89 2.53 -8.37
C ASN A 159 -13.55 1.32 -7.72
N TRP A 160 -12.96 0.13 -7.86
CA TRP A 160 -13.46 -1.06 -7.19
C TRP A 160 -13.47 -0.93 -5.66
N LEU A 161 -12.42 -0.35 -5.06
CA LEU A 161 -12.39 -0.11 -3.61
C LEU A 161 -13.53 0.81 -3.16
N LEU A 162 -13.91 1.80 -3.96
CA LEU A 162 -15.03 2.70 -3.64
C LEU A 162 -16.39 2.08 -3.92
N ASP A 163 -16.51 1.28 -4.97
CA ASP A 163 -17.77 0.64 -5.35
C ASP A 163 -18.14 -0.48 -4.38
N TYR A 164 -17.16 -1.31 -4.01
CA TYR A 164 -17.39 -2.48 -3.17
C TYR A 164 -17.18 -2.21 -1.68
N GLU A 165 -16.38 -1.21 -1.36
CA GLU A 165 -16.08 -0.80 0.01
C GLU A 165 -15.58 -1.91 0.96
N PRO A 166 -14.62 -2.77 0.54
CA PRO A 166 -14.14 -3.83 1.42
C PRO A 166 -13.45 -3.25 2.66
N ALA A 167 -13.63 -3.89 3.82
CA ALA A 167 -12.88 -3.52 5.03
C ALA A 167 -11.37 -3.80 4.89
N VAL A 168 -11.03 -4.92 4.22
CA VAL A 168 -9.66 -5.32 3.88
C VAL A 168 -9.68 -5.95 2.49
N GLY A 169 -8.80 -5.49 1.61
CA GLY A 169 -8.59 -6.05 0.28
C GLY A 169 -7.20 -6.66 0.16
N VAL A 170 -7.10 -7.86 -0.43
CA VAL A 170 -5.83 -8.49 -0.79
C VAL A 170 -5.89 -8.80 -2.29
N VAL A 171 -4.96 -8.26 -3.05
CA VAL A 171 -4.86 -8.55 -4.49
C VAL A 171 -4.35 -9.99 -4.65
N ASN A 172 -4.90 -10.71 -5.62
CA ASN A 172 -4.59 -12.10 -5.84
C ASN A 172 -3.22 -12.27 -6.51
N TYR A 173 -2.19 -12.51 -5.70
CA TYR A 173 -0.83 -12.77 -6.11
C TYR A 173 -0.63 -14.25 -6.47
N LYS A 174 0.04 -14.54 -7.60
CA LYS A 174 0.11 -15.91 -8.14
C LYS A 174 0.95 -16.90 -7.33
N TRP A 175 2.06 -16.45 -6.76
CA TRP A 175 3.07 -17.35 -6.17
C TRP A 175 2.88 -17.56 -4.68
N HIS A 176 2.45 -16.52 -3.99
CA HIS A 176 1.98 -16.61 -2.61
C HIS A 176 0.47 -16.59 -2.68
N HIS A 177 -0.12 -17.74 -2.39
CA HIS A 177 -1.55 -17.98 -2.27
C HIS A 177 -2.19 -17.16 -1.13
N LEU A 178 -1.71 -15.95 -0.81
CA LEU A 178 -2.18 -15.07 0.26
C LEU A 178 -3.69 -14.84 0.19
N GLY A 179 -4.27 -14.67 -1.00
CA GLY A 179 -5.72 -14.56 -1.14
C GLY A 179 -6.46 -15.85 -0.75
N ILE A 180 -5.92 -17.01 -1.16
CA ILE A 180 -6.47 -18.33 -0.81
C ILE A 180 -6.26 -18.62 0.68
N TRP A 181 -5.06 -18.39 1.21
CA TRP A 181 -4.72 -18.57 2.61
C TRP A 181 -5.54 -17.65 3.52
N THR A 182 -5.71 -16.38 3.15
CA THR A 182 -6.60 -15.45 3.87
C THR A 182 -8.04 -15.94 3.83
N ASN A 183 -8.49 -16.49 2.69
CA ASN A 183 -9.83 -17.06 2.58
C ASN A 183 -9.99 -18.34 3.43
N ASP A 184 -8.99 -19.22 3.44
CA ASP A 184 -9.00 -20.45 4.24
C ASP A 184 -8.94 -20.13 5.74
N LEU A 185 -8.17 -19.11 6.11
CA LEU A 185 -8.12 -18.60 7.47
C LEU A 185 -9.47 -17.99 7.87
N ARG A 186 -10.10 -17.20 6.98
CA ARG A 186 -11.45 -16.66 7.18
C ARG A 186 -12.48 -17.77 7.38
N LYS A 187 -12.46 -18.82 6.55
CA LYS A 187 -13.34 -19.99 6.72
C LYS A 187 -13.12 -20.65 8.07
N LYS A 188 -11.85 -20.88 8.45
CA LYS A 188 -11.49 -21.59 9.67
C LYS A 188 -11.77 -20.79 10.95
N ILE A 189 -11.53 -19.48 10.96
CA ILE A 189 -11.66 -18.62 12.15
C ILE A 189 -13.08 -18.06 12.27
N CYS A 190 -13.69 -17.65 11.15
CA CYS A 190 -14.96 -16.93 11.16
C CYS A 190 -16.17 -17.80 10.76
N ASP A 191 -15.97 -19.09 10.46
CA ASP A 191 -17.01 -20.03 10.00
C ASP A 191 -17.83 -19.50 8.81
N LYS A 192 -17.14 -18.79 7.91
CA LYS A 192 -17.72 -18.17 6.71
C LYS A 192 -17.50 -19.06 5.50
N THR A 193 -18.57 -19.67 4.99
CA THR A 193 -18.54 -20.55 3.82
C THR A 193 -18.82 -19.82 2.51
N ASP A 194 -19.28 -18.58 2.58
CA ASP A 194 -19.51 -17.73 1.41
C ASP A 194 -18.17 -17.39 0.73
N SER A 195 -18.17 -17.49 -0.60
CA SER A 195 -17.01 -17.06 -1.37
C SER A 195 -16.73 -15.58 -1.07
N PRO A 196 -15.49 -15.22 -0.69
CA PRO A 196 -15.13 -13.82 -0.62
C PRO A 196 -15.39 -13.22 -2.01
N LEU A 197 -15.85 -11.98 -2.07
CA LEU A 197 -16.04 -11.34 -3.37
C LEU A 197 -14.68 -11.09 -4.02
N VAL A 198 -14.24 -12.07 -4.79
CA VAL A 198 -13.21 -11.93 -5.81
C VAL A 198 -13.94 -11.35 -7.00
N ILE A 199 -13.56 -10.17 -7.49
CA ILE A 199 -14.13 -9.68 -8.74
C ILE A 199 -13.82 -10.75 -9.80
N PRO A 200 -14.82 -11.43 -10.37
CA PRO A 200 -14.64 -12.09 -11.63
C PRO A 200 -14.53 -10.95 -12.62
N ILE A 201 -13.34 -10.72 -13.12
CA ILE A 201 -13.12 -9.77 -14.19
C ILE A 201 -13.56 -10.55 -15.44
N ILE A 202 -14.86 -10.43 -15.76
CA ILE A 202 -15.60 -11.14 -16.83
C ILE A 202 -15.13 -10.64 -18.19
#